data_AF-A0A963S7L4-F1
#
_entry.id   AF-A0A963S7L4-F1
#
_cell.length_a   1.000
_cell.length_b   1.000
_cell.length_c   1.000
_cell.angle_alpha   90.00
_cell.angle_beta   90.00
_cell.angle_gamma   90.00
#
_symmetry.space_group_name_H-M   'P 1'
#
loop_
_entity.id
_entity.type
_entity.pdbx_description
1 polymer ?
#
loop_
_entity_poly.entity_id
_entity_poly.type
_entity_poly.pdbx_seq_one_letter_code
_entity_poly.pdbx_strand_id
1 'polypeptide(L)' 'HRSLPFGTKLRVTHKRSGRSAVVRVNDRGPFIKGRILDLSKAAANKLGLIQAGHGEVCLEVMP' A
#
# COMPACT_ATOMS: atom_id res chain seq x y z
N HIS A 1 1.09 3.59 -7.20
CA HIS A 1 -0.31 4.07 -7.13
C HIS A 1 -0.65 4.74 -8.46
N ARG A 2 -1.87 4.59 -8.98
CA ARG A 2 -2.21 5.01 -10.35
C ARG A 2 -2.20 6.52 -10.56
N SER A 3 -2.86 7.27 -9.69
CA SER A 3 -3.15 8.70 -9.92
C SER A 3 -2.55 9.68 -8.90
N LEU A 4 -2.40 9.27 -7.64
CA LEU A 4 -1.82 10.15 -6.61
C LEU A 4 -0.47 10.75 -7.03
N PRO A 5 -0.21 12.03 -6.70
CA PRO A 5 1.07 12.68 -6.94
C PRO A 5 2.25 11.87 -6.39
N PHE A 6 3.39 11.93 -7.07
CA PHE A 6 4.62 11.43 -6.46
C PHE A 6 4.94 12.26 -5.21
N GLY A 7 5.42 11.59 -4.17
CA GLY A 7 5.66 12.22 -2.87
C GLY A 7 4.49 12.15 -1.90
N THR A 8 3.26 11.87 -2.36
CA THR A 8 2.13 11.66 -1.44
C THR A 8 2.46 10.58 -0.42
N LYS A 9 2.30 10.91 0.86
CA LYS A 9 2.42 9.96 1.97
C LYS A 9 1.08 9.30 2.21
N LEU A 10 1.09 7.98 2.35
CA LEU A 10 -0.09 7.17 2.61
C LEU A 10 0.13 6.37 3.88
N ARG A 11 -0.83 6.40 4.80
CA ARG A 11 -0.95 5.34 5.81
C ARG A 11 -1.73 4.19 5.17
N VAL A 12 -1.09 3.03 5.09
CA VAL A 12 -1.68 1.80 4.57
C VAL A 12 -1.93 0.88 5.75
N THR A 13 -3.16 0.40 5.90
CA THR A 13 -3.55 -0.48 7.01
C THR A 13 -4.09 -1.79 6.44
N HIS A 14 -3.52 -2.93 6.84
CA HIS A 14 -4.02 -4.25 6.47
C HIS A 14 -5.30 -4.56 7.23
N LYS A 15 -6.43 -4.66 6.52
CA LYS A 15 -7.77 -4.76 7.12
C LYS A 15 -7.92 -5.88 8.14
N ARG A 16 -7.34 -7.05 7.87
CA ARG A 16 -7.50 -8.23 8.74
C ARG A 16 -6.69 -8.14 10.04
N SER A 17 -5.50 -7.56 10.00
CA SER A 17 -4.59 -7.56 11.16
C SER A 17 -4.52 -6.23 11.90
N GLY A 18 -5.03 -5.14 11.32
CA GLY A 18 -4.89 -3.79 11.85
C GLY A 18 -3.46 -3.20 11.74
N ARG A 19 -2.48 -3.98 11.30
CA ARG A 19 -1.09 -3.52 11.10
C ARG A 19 -1.06 -2.43 10.04
N SER A 20 -0.26 -1.38 10.29
CA SER A 20 -0.15 -0.26 9.37
C SER A 20 1.30 0.12 9.07
N ALA A 21 1.50 0.79 7.94
CA ALA A 21 2.78 1.34 7.52
C ALA A 21 2.56 2.64 6.75
N VAL A 22 3.39 3.64 7.00
CA VAL A 22 3.44 4.85 6.18
C VAL A 22 4.37 4.60 5.00
N VAL A 23 3.88 4.85 3.80
CA VAL A 23 4.62 4.73 2.54
C VAL A 23 4.55 6.03 1.76
N ARG A 24 5.45 6.19 0.79
CA ARG A 24 5.47 7.32 -0.14
C ARG A 24 5.21 6.81 -1.55
N VAL A 25 4.33 7.48 -2.28
CA VAL A 25 4.12 7.20 -3.69
C VAL A 25 5.37 7.60 -4.47
N ASN A 26 6.03 6.61 -5.08
CA ASN A 26 7.24 6.80 -5.89
C ASN A 26 7.15 6.12 -7.26
N ASP A 27 6.06 5.39 -7.55
CA ASP A 27 5.88 4.69 -8.82
C ASP A 27 4.38 4.58 -9.21
N ARG A 28 4.15 4.33 -10.50
CA ARG A 28 2.84 4.15 -11.13
C ARG A 28 2.43 2.67 -11.15
N GLY A 29 1.18 2.43 -11.52
CA GLY A 29 0.53 1.14 -11.35
C GLY A 29 -0.24 1.03 -10.02
N PRO A 30 -0.91 -0.10 -9.77
CA PRO A 30 -0.89 -1.34 -10.55
C PRO A 30 -1.77 -1.22 -11.81
N PHE A 31 -1.38 -1.79 -12.95
CA PHE A 31 -2.16 -1.70 -14.20
C PHE A 31 -3.19 -2.83 -14.36
N ILE A 32 -3.35 -3.68 -13.35
CA ILE A 32 -4.30 -4.79 -13.33
C ILE A 32 -5.55 -4.39 -12.54
N LYS A 33 -6.73 -4.73 -13.08
CA LYS A 33 -8.03 -4.50 -12.42
C LYS A 33 -8.07 -5.15 -11.03
N GLY A 34 -8.74 -4.50 -10.08
CA GLY A 34 -8.89 -5.00 -8.70
C GLY A 34 -7.73 -4.71 -7.74
N ARG A 35 -6.59 -4.18 -8.20
CA ARG A 35 -5.49 -3.73 -7.31
C ARG A 35 -5.37 -2.21 -7.27
N ILE A 36 -5.15 -1.65 -6.08
CA ILE A 36 -5.13 -0.20 -5.84
C ILE A 36 -3.71 0.37 -5.65
N LEU A 37 -2.78 -0.43 -5.13
CA LEU A 37 -1.37 -0.06 -4.96
C LEU A 37 -0.49 -1.32 -4.90
N ASP A 38 0.78 -1.16 -5.25
CA ASP A 38 1.83 -2.14 -5.00
C ASP A 38 2.76 -1.61 -3.90
N LEU A 39 3.23 -2.51 -3.04
CA LEU A 39 4.08 -2.18 -1.89
C LEU A 39 5.50 -2.65 -2.14
N SER A 40 6.47 -1.91 -1.60
CA SER A 40 7.81 -2.46 -1.45
C SER A 40 7.79 -3.68 -0.52
N LYS A 41 8.77 -4.58 -0.68
CA LYS A 41 8.92 -5.76 0.19
C LYS A 41 8.97 -5.36 1.67
N ALA A 42 9.64 -4.27 2.01
CA ALA A 42 9.73 -3.79 3.39
C ALA A 42 8.36 -3.36 3.95
N ALA A 43 7.54 -2.65 3.16
CA ALA A 43 6.20 -2.26 3.59
C ALA A 43 5.25 -3.47 3.70
N ALA A 44 5.30 -4.38 2.73
CA ALA A 44 4.55 -5.64 2.79
C ALA A 44 4.91 -6.48 4.02
N ASN A 45 6.19 -6.51 4.42
CA ASN A 45 6.63 -7.18 5.64
C ASN A 45 6.03 -6.53 6.90
N LYS A 46 6.06 -5.20 6.99
CA LYS A 46 5.43 -4.46 8.10
C LYS A 46 3.92 -4.69 8.22
N LEU A 47 3.24 -4.90 7.10
CA LEU A 47 1.80 -5.20 7.06
C LEU A 47 1.48 -6.70 7.26
N GLY A 48 2.48 -7.58 7.24
CA GLY A 48 2.29 -9.02 7.34
C GLY A 48 1.70 -9.64 6.06
N LEU A 49 2.03 -9.08 4.90
CA LEU A 49 1.51 -9.52 3.60
C LEU A 49 2.50 -10.38 2.79
N ILE A 50 3.73 -10.57 3.26
CA ILE A 50 4.77 -11.31 2.51
C ILE A 50 4.33 -12.72 2.13
N GLN A 51 3.85 -13.50 3.10
CA GLN A 51 3.43 -14.88 2.85
C GLN A 51 2.12 -14.95 2.05
N ALA A 52 1.22 -13.99 2.23
CA ALA A 52 -0.06 -13.94 1.52
C ALA A 52 0.09 -13.44 0.06
N GLY A 53 1.20 -12.75 -0.25
CA GLY A 53 1.47 -12.11 -1.54
C GLY A 53 0.65 -10.84 -1.79
N HIS A 54 -0.61 -10.80 -1.37
CA HIS A 54 -1.50 -9.64 -1.44
C HIS A 54 -2.53 -9.67 -0.30
N GLY A 55 -3.28 -8.59 -0.14
CA GLY A 55 -4.35 -8.50 0.84
C GLY A 55 -5.13 -7.20 0.72
N GLU A 56 -6.28 -7.15 1.39
CA GLU A 56 -7.09 -5.93 1.42
C GLU A 56 -6.52 -4.91 2.40
N VAL A 57 -6.51 -3.65 1.98
CA VAL A 57 -5.96 -2.54 2.77
C VAL A 57 -6.89 -1.33 2.75
N CYS A 58 -6.84 -0.55 3.81
CA CYS A 58 -7.38 0.81 3.85
C CYS A 58 -6.26 1.82 3.61
N LEU A 59 -6.56 2.90 2.89
CA LEU A 59 -5.63 3.98 2.59
C LEU A 59 -6.11 5.28 3.18
N GLU A 60 -5.19 6.02 3.78
CA GLU A 60 -5.39 7.37 4.26
C GLU A 60 -4.27 8.25 3.71
N VAL A 61 -4.63 9.34 3.02
CA VAL A 61 -3.67 10.35 2.57
C VAL A 61 -3.25 11.16 3.78
N MET A 62 -1.95 11.19 4.04
CA MET A 62 -1.37 11.96 5.12
C MET A 62 -1.15 13.41 4.69
N PRO A 63 -1.27 14.38 5.61
CA PRO A 63 -0.84 15.77 5.39
C PRO A 63 0.64 15.90 5.02
#